data_AF-A0A3C1YI80-F1
#
_entry.id   AF-A0A3C1YI80-F1
#
_cell.length_a   1.000
_cell.length_b   1.000
_cell.length_c   1.000
_cell.angle_alpha   90.00
_cell.angle_beta   90.00
_cell.angle_gamma   90.00
#
_symmetry.space_group_name_H-M   'P 1'
#
loop_
_entity.id
_entity.type
_entity.pdbx_description
1 polymer ?
#
loop_
_entity_poly.entity_id
_entity_poly.type
_entity_poly.pdbx_seq_one_letter_code
_entity_poly.pdbx_strand_id
1 'polypeptide(L)'
;AYELINCVGGDAAEVYKRFDELETWAESEMLAIYERLQRWKHDFIVFYGLPIELLGDYYDDSADKYAISLINYKNSTDEEIAEAVEFFSDYKVAKSAYFSKNEEKKISMLSAVYVEFADYYANMGVNFFEKCFGKKTFYQYSMFYLAKFYHKSYKDRNRTVVISPVRRFVFDDEVCLYDAYQNINLKNPELGTLAQETDRILRKKEKGMMPLNKRMKNKQYLKMVEEAIEKREKLDKKRKVEIDFSKLKGIREDAAVTREKLIVDEAEN
;
A
#
# COMPACT_ATOMS: atom_id res chain seq x y z
N ALA A 1 -30.46 -13.23 -10.62
CA ALA A 1 -29.51 -12.95 -9.52
C ALA A 1 -29.40 -14.10 -8.52
N TYR A 2 -30.42 -14.38 -7.68
CA TYR A 2 -30.30 -15.42 -6.65
C TYR A 2 -30.02 -16.82 -7.18
N GLU A 3 -30.58 -17.20 -8.32
CA GLU A 3 -30.27 -18.46 -8.99
C GLU A 3 -28.78 -18.59 -9.30
N LEU A 4 -28.16 -17.53 -9.85
CA LEU A 4 -26.73 -17.51 -10.14
C LEU A 4 -25.90 -17.64 -8.87
N ILE A 5 -26.21 -16.90 -7.81
CA ILE A 5 -25.46 -16.98 -6.55
C ILE A 5 -25.48 -18.39 -5.94
N ASN A 6 -26.55 -19.15 -6.17
CA ASN A 6 -26.71 -20.54 -5.72
C ASN A 6 -26.26 -21.58 -6.76
N CYS A 7 -25.58 -21.17 -7.84
CA CYS A 7 -25.15 -22.02 -8.95
C CYS A 7 -26.29 -22.88 -9.56
N VAL A 8 -27.50 -22.31 -9.65
CA VAL A 8 -28.61 -22.98 -10.34
C VAL A 8 -28.33 -22.95 -11.85
N GLY A 9 -28.30 -24.13 -12.47
CA GLY A 9 -28.19 -24.27 -13.93
C GLY A 9 -26.76 -24.30 -14.49
N GLY A 10 -25.75 -24.56 -13.67
CA GLY A 10 -24.36 -24.77 -14.09
C GLY A 10 -23.40 -24.87 -12.91
N ASP A 11 -22.14 -25.19 -13.18
CA ASP A 11 -21.09 -25.08 -12.16
C ASP A 11 -20.71 -23.61 -11.89
N ALA A 12 -19.85 -23.37 -10.89
CA ALA A 12 -19.47 -22.01 -10.52
C ALA A 12 -18.76 -21.24 -11.64
N ALA A 13 -17.93 -21.90 -12.46
CA ALA A 13 -17.20 -21.25 -13.53
C ALA A 13 -18.13 -20.89 -14.72
N GLU A 14 -19.08 -21.76 -15.03
CA GLU A 14 -20.12 -21.49 -16.03
C GLU A 14 -21.05 -20.37 -15.58
N VAL A 15 -21.48 -20.40 -14.32
CA VAL A 15 -22.39 -19.41 -13.75
C VAL A 15 -21.72 -18.05 -13.59
N TYR A 16 -20.41 -18.01 -13.30
CA TYR A 16 -19.63 -16.77 -13.27
C TYR A 16 -19.72 -16.00 -14.60
N LYS A 17 -19.63 -16.69 -15.74
CA LYS A 17 -19.76 -16.03 -17.06
C LYS A 17 -21.14 -15.40 -17.28
N ARG A 18 -22.20 -16.00 -16.71
CA ARG A 18 -23.57 -15.46 -16.78
C ARG A 18 -23.79 -14.27 -15.84
N PHE A 19 -22.92 -14.04 -14.86
CA PHE A 19 -22.96 -12.81 -14.06
C PHE A 19 -22.66 -11.57 -14.91
N ASP A 20 -21.76 -11.67 -15.89
CA ASP A 20 -21.39 -10.54 -16.77
C ASP A 20 -22.59 -10.02 -17.56
N GLU A 21 -23.40 -10.93 -18.11
CA GLU A 21 -24.62 -10.60 -18.85
C GLU A 21 -25.64 -9.87 -17.95
N LEU A 22 -25.80 -10.37 -16.72
CA LEU A 22 -26.73 -9.78 -15.75
C LEU A 22 -26.25 -8.41 -15.25
N GLU A 23 -24.94 -8.24 -15.05
CA GLU A 23 -24.36 -6.96 -14.65
C GLU A 23 -24.53 -5.90 -15.73
N THR A 24 -24.24 -6.24 -16.99
CA THR A 24 -24.39 -5.33 -18.14
C THR A 24 -25.82 -4.82 -18.25
N TRP A 25 -26.81 -5.73 -18.11
CA TRP A 25 -28.22 -5.33 -18.11
C TRP A 25 -28.59 -4.50 -16.87
N ALA A 26 -28.11 -4.89 -15.68
CA ALA A 26 -28.45 -4.20 -14.44
C ALA A 26 -27.87 -2.78 -14.38
N GLU A 27 -26.70 -2.55 -14.99
CA GLU A 27 -26.07 -1.23 -15.06
C GLU A 27 -26.95 -0.21 -15.79
N SER A 28 -27.60 -0.61 -16.90
CA SER A 28 -28.48 0.28 -17.66
C SER A 28 -29.90 0.36 -17.10
N GLU A 29 -30.45 -0.75 -16.63
CA GLU A 29 -31.88 -0.84 -16.31
C GLU A 29 -32.20 -0.73 -14.81
N MET A 30 -31.27 -1.12 -13.93
CA MET A 30 -31.55 -1.23 -12.49
C MET A 30 -30.31 -1.09 -11.61
N LEU A 31 -29.84 0.16 -11.45
CA LEU A 31 -28.63 0.50 -10.69
C LEU A 31 -28.60 -0.08 -9.27
N ALA A 32 -29.74 -0.14 -8.58
CA ALA A 32 -29.82 -0.71 -7.23
C ALA A 32 -29.51 -2.22 -7.17
N ILE A 33 -29.77 -2.96 -8.25
CA ILE A 33 -29.33 -4.37 -8.38
C ILE A 33 -27.87 -4.41 -8.78
N TYR A 34 -27.44 -3.56 -9.71
CA TYR A 34 -26.04 -3.49 -10.15
C TYR A 34 -25.08 -3.30 -8.97
N GLU A 35 -25.32 -2.33 -8.08
CA GLU A 35 -24.50 -2.10 -6.89
C GLU A 35 -24.39 -3.33 -5.97
N ARG A 36 -25.46 -4.13 -5.86
CA ARG A 36 -25.45 -5.38 -5.09
C ARG A 36 -24.69 -6.49 -5.80
N LEU A 37 -24.80 -6.57 -7.12
CA LEU A 37 -24.10 -7.56 -7.94
C LEU A 37 -22.59 -7.41 -7.80
N GLN A 38 -22.06 -6.19 -7.74
CA GLN A 38 -20.63 -5.95 -7.50
C GLN A 38 -20.12 -6.69 -6.25
N ARG A 39 -20.82 -6.51 -5.12
CA ARG A 39 -20.48 -7.19 -3.87
C ARG A 39 -20.72 -8.70 -3.94
N TRP A 40 -21.83 -9.12 -4.56
CA TRP A 40 -22.12 -10.55 -4.67
C TRP A 40 -21.16 -11.28 -5.59
N LYS A 41 -20.58 -10.61 -6.58
CA LYS A 41 -19.60 -11.19 -7.49
C LYS A 41 -18.23 -11.36 -6.81
N HIS A 42 -17.81 -10.37 -6.02
CA HIS A 42 -16.72 -10.54 -5.06
C HIS A 42 -16.97 -11.77 -4.16
N ASP A 43 -18.12 -11.82 -3.49
CA ASP A 43 -18.44 -12.93 -2.59
C ASP A 43 -18.51 -14.26 -3.34
N PHE A 44 -18.94 -14.27 -4.60
CA PHE A 44 -19.04 -15.47 -5.45
C PHE A 44 -17.66 -16.04 -5.76
N ILE A 45 -16.72 -15.19 -6.18
CA ILE A 45 -15.33 -15.59 -6.45
C ILE A 45 -14.71 -16.23 -5.20
N VAL A 46 -14.86 -15.59 -4.04
CA VAL A 46 -14.30 -16.08 -2.77
C VAL A 46 -15.02 -17.36 -2.30
N PHE A 47 -16.36 -17.38 -2.30
CA PHE A 47 -17.17 -18.48 -1.78
C PHE A 47 -17.10 -19.75 -2.64
N TYR A 48 -16.88 -19.63 -3.95
CA TYR A 48 -16.70 -20.78 -4.83
C TYR A 48 -15.24 -21.13 -5.09
N GLY A 49 -14.29 -20.31 -4.64
CA GLY A 49 -12.86 -20.60 -4.76
C GLY A 49 -12.38 -20.46 -6.20
N LEU A 50 -12.95 -19.51 -6.93
CA LEU A 50 -12.49 -19.17 -8.28
C LEU A 50 -11.11 -18.46 -8.21
N PRO A 51 -10.35 -18.40 -9.32
CA PRO A 51 -9.08 -17.69 -9.35
C PRO A 51 -9.20 -16.26 -8.82
N ILE A 52 -8.28 -15.87 -7.94
CA ILE A 52 -8.36 -14.59 -7.22
C ILE A 52 -8.20 -13.39 -8.15
N GLU A 53 -7.54 -13.60 -9.28
CA GLU A 53 -7.34 -12.62 -10.35
C GLU A 53 -8.67 -12.13 -10.93
N LEU A 54 -9.75 -12.91 -10.77
CA LEU A 54 -11.10 -12.52 -11.19
C LEU A 54 -11.71 -11.44 -10.29
N LEU A 55 -11.13 -11.16 -9.13
CA LEU A 55 -11.63 -10.08 -8.27
C LEU A 55 -11.55 -8.73 -8.98
N GLY A 56 -10.53 -8.47 -9.81
CA GLY A 56 -10.42 -7.24 -10.61
C GLY A 56 -10.90 -5.99 -9.86
N ASP A 57 -11.85 -5.27 -10.46
CA ASP A 57 -12.43 -4.05 -9.89
C ASP A 57 -13.47 -4.30 -8.76
N TYR A 58 -13.87 -5.55 -8.53
CA TYR A 58 -14.73 -5.94 -7.40
C TYR A 58 -13.99 -5.89 -6.05
N TYR A 59 -12.69 -5.60 -6.07
CA TYR A 59 -11.84 -5.52 -4.91
C TYR A 59 -10.82 -4.38 -5.04
N ASP A 60 -10.92 -3.36 -4.18
CA ASP A 60 -9.88 -2.33 -4.07
C ASP A 60 -8.71 -2.86 -3.22
N ASP A 61 -7.61 -3.19 -3.89
CA ASP A 61 -6.37 -3.69 -3.27
C ASP A 61 -5.40 -2.57 -2.84
N SER A 62 -5.75 -1.30 -3.06
CA SER A 62 -4.86 -0.16 -2.80
C SER A 62 -4.36 -0.16 -1.36
N ALA A 63 -5.30 -0.33 -0.41
CA ALA A 63 -4.96 -0.37 1.02
C ALA A 63 -4.06 -1.57 1.37
N ASP A 64 -4.22 -2.70 0.69
CA ASP A 64 -3.41 -3.88 0.95
C ASP A 64 -1.98 -3.70 0.48
N LYS A 65 -1.80 -3.20 -0.75
CA LYS A 65 -0.48 -2.88 -1.31
C LYS A 65 0.30 -1.97 -0.35
N TYR A 66 -0.30 -0.86 0.06
CA TYR A 66 0.35 0.10 0.94
C TYR A 66 0.59 -0.47 2.35
N ALA A 67 -0.34 -1.26 2.88
CA ALA A 67 -0.13 -1.93 4.15
C ALA A 67 1.07 -2.89 4.11
N ILE A 68 1.21 -3.67 3.04
CA ILE A 68 2.33 -4.60 2.85
C ILE A 68 3.66 -3.85 2.86
N SER A 69 3.76 -2.70 2.17
CA SER A 69 4.97 -1.88 2.17
C SER A 69 5.34 -1.38 3.57
N LEU A 70 4.36 -0.95 4.37
CA LEU A 70 4.58 -0.49 5.74
C LEU A 70 4.90 -1.62 6.72
N ILE A 71 4.32 -2.80 6.54
CA ILE A 71 4.62 -4.00 7.33
C ILE A 71 6.04 -4.50 7.02
N ASN A 72 6.41 -4.51 5.74
CA ASN A 72 7.71 -5.00 5.25
C ASN A 72 8.72 -3.87 5.04
N TYR A 73 8.66 -2.80 5.84
CA TYR A 73 9.45 -1.57 5.66
C TYR A 73 10.96 -1.77 5.53
N LYS A 74 11.52 -2.89 6.04
CA LYS A 74 12.94 -3.21 5.89
C LYS A 74 13.34 -3.65 4.48
N ASN A 75 12.37 -4.14 3.71
CA ASN A 75 12.54 -4.63 2.35
C ASN A 75 11.85 -3.73 1.31
N SER A 76 11.10 -2.72 1.75
CA SER A 76 10.45 -1.75 0.87
C SER A 76 11.36 -0.59 0.52
N THR A 77 11.13 0.00 -0.65
CA THR A 77 11.87 1.19 -1.07
C THR A 77 11.35 2.44 -0.36
N ASP A 78 12.11 3.54 -0.42
CA ASP A 78 11.65 4.80 0.17
C ASP A 78 10.36 5.29 -0.50
N GLU A 79 10.23 5.08 -1.81
CA GLU A 79 9.04 5.42 -2.59
C GLU A 79 7.82 4.65 -2.08
N GLU A 80 7.92 3.32 -1.96
CA GLU A 80 6.83 2.47 -1.48
C GLU A 80 6.36 2.88 -0.08
N ILE A 81 7.30 3.15 0.83
CA ILE A 81 6.98 3.58 2.20
C ILE A 81 6.35 4.98 2.18
N ALA A 82 6.91 5.92 1.43
CA ALA A 82 6.40 7.29 1.39
C ALA A 82 5.01 7.37 0.77
N GLU A 83 4.75 6.64 -0.32
CA GLU A 83 3.42 6.53 -0.93
C GLU A 83 2.42 5.90 0.05
N ALA A 84 2.81 4.86 0.78
CA ALA A 84 1.94 4.25 1.77
C ALA A 84 1.64 5.18 2.96
N VAL A 85 2.64 5.93 3.45
CA VAL A 85 2.44 6.96 4.47
C VAL A 85 1.49 8.05 3.95
N GLU A 86 1.67 8.51 2.72
CA GLU A 86 0.79 9.49 2.08
C GLU A 86 -0.64 8.95 1.89
N PHE A 87 -0.78 7.69 1.46
CA PHE A 87 -2.06 7.02 1.31
C PHE A 87 -2.81 6.91 2.64
N PHE A 88 -2.14 6.50 3.72
CA PHE A 88 -2.84 6.36 5.00
C PHE A 88 -2.94 7.65 5.80
N SER A 89 -2.13 8.66 5.54
CA SER A 89 -2.13 9.91 6.28
C SER A 89 -3.46 10.66 6.20
N ASP A 90 -3.98 11.11 7.34
CA ASP A 90 -5.10 12.08 7.36
C ASP A 90 -4.66 13.52 7.05
N TYR A 91 -3.36 13.77 7.01
CA TYR A 91 -2.75 15.00 6.51
C TYR A 91 -2.59 14.93 4.98
N LYS A 92 -3.02 15.98 4.27
CA LYS A 92 -3.02 16.03 2.80
C LYS A 92 -1.62 16.34 2.27
N VAL A 93 -0.73 15.36 2.28
CA VAL A 93 0.67 15.45 1.82
C VAL A 93 0.77 16.05 0.40
N ALA A 94 0.01 15.53 -0.56
CA ALA A 94 -0.06 16.05 -1.93
C ALA A 94 -0.41 17.55 -2.04
N LYS A 95 -1.09 18.12 -1.03
CA LYS A 95 -1.46 19.55 -1.00
C LYS A 95 -0.48 20.41 -0.20
N SER A 96 0.60 19.82 0.31
CA SER A 96 1.66 20.57 0.99
C SER A 96 2.41 21.46 -0.01
N ALA A 97 2.68 22.71 0.40
CA ALA A 97 3.46 23.66 -0.39
C ALA A 97 4.96 23.29 -0.45
N TYR A 98 5.47 22.57 0.54
CA TYR A 98 6.86 22.10 0.54
C TYR A 98 6.99 20.83 -0.30
N PHE A 99 6.18 19.81 0.00
CA PHE A 99 6.31 18.50 -0.66
C PHE A 99 5.97 18.55 -2.15
N SER A 100 4.98 19.35 -2.56
CA SER A 100 4.66 19.51 -3.98
C SER A 100 5.80 20.11 -4.83
N LYS A 101 6.75 20.80 -4.19
CA LYS A 101 7.94 21.37 -4.85
C LYS A 101 9.20 20.50 -4.71
N ASN A 102 9.18 19.52 -3.81
CA ASN A 102 10.36 18.77 -3.39
C ASN A 102 10.04 17.27 -3.28
N GLU A 103 9.70 16.63 -4.40
CA GLU A 103 9.24 15.24 -4.43
C GLU A 103 10.29 14.24 -3.89
N GLU A 104 11.55 14.35 -4.32
CA GLU A 104 12.65 13.51 -3.80
C GLU A 104 12.81 13.67 -2.27
N LYS A 105 12.63 14.90 -1.77
CA LYS A 105 12.71 15.18 -0.33
C LYS A 105 11.48 14.69 0.41
N LYS A 106 10.29 14.76 -0.18
CA LYS A 106 9.06 14.13 0.35
C LYS A 106 9.29 12.64 0.56
N ILE A 107 9.72 11.94 -0.49
CA ILE A 107 9.95 10.49 -0.48
C ILE A 107 10.96 10.11 0.61
N SER A 108 12.17 10.68 0.53
CA SER A 108 13.25 10.34 1.47
C SER A 108 12.94 10.67 2.93
N MET A 109 12.24 11.78 3.21
CA MET A 109 11.95 12.20 4.59
C MET A 109 10.76 11.46 5.20
N LEU A 110 9.68 11.23 4.44
CA LEU A 110 8.53 10.47 4.95
C LEU A 110 8.91 9.01 5.22
N SER A 111 9.68 8.39 4.32
CA SER A 111 10.22 7.06 4.54
C SER A 111 11.10 7.01 5.80
N ALA A 112 12.10 7.90 5.90
CA ALA A 112 13.02 7.90 7.04
C ALA A 112 12.31 8.06 8.39
N VAL A 113 11.29 8.92 8.46
CA VAL A 113 10.51 9.11 9.69
C VAL A 113 9.67 7.88 10.01
N TYR A 114 9.03 7.24 9.02
CA TYR A 114 8.29 6.00 9.27
C TYR A 114 9.21 4.88 9.76
N VAL A 115 10.35 4.68 9.10
CA VAL A 115 11.35 3.66 9.46
C VAL A 115 11.86 3.87 10.90
N GLU A 116 12.17 5.11 11.29
CA GLU A 116 12.64 5.42 12.64
C GLU A 116 11.59 5.06 13.71
N PHE A 117 10.31 5.32 13.45
CA PHE A 117 9.24 4.92 14.36
C PHE A 117 9.03 3.40 14.35
N ALA A 118 9.04 2.77 13.18
CA ALA A 118 8.91 1.32 13.06
C ALA A 118 10.02 0.58 13.82
N ASP A 119 11.28 1.01 13.68
CA ASP A 119 12.42 0.47 14.42
C ASP A 119 12.31 0.73 15.93
N TYR A 120 11.89 1.92 16.33
CA TYR A 120 11.67 2.26 17.74
C TYR A 120 10.67 1.30 18.42
N TYR A 121 9.52 1.04 17.80
CA TYR A 121 8.55 0.10 18.37
C TYR A 121 9.00 -1.35 18.26
N ALA A 122 9.68 -1.73 17.17
CA ALA A 122 10.22 -3.08 17.01
C ALA A 122 11.21 -3.42 18.14
N ASN A 123 12.04 -2.47 18.56
CA ASN A 123 12.95 -2.63 19.71
C ASN A 123 12.22 -2.81 21.05
N MET A 124 10.95 -2.43 21.13
CA MET A 124 10.06 -2.66 22.29
C MET A 124 9.20 -3.93 22.14
N GLY A 125 9.39 -4.71 21.06
CA GLY A 125 8.55 -5.88 20.75
C GLY A 125 7.13 -5.53 20.29
N VAL A 126 6.91 -4.29 19.82
CA VAL A 126 5.60 -3.81 19.34
C VAL A 126 5.66 -3.59 17.83
N ASN A 127 4.63 -4.04 17.11
CA ASN A 127 4.49 -3.74 15.69
C ASN A 127 3.88 -2.35 15.51
N PHE A 128 4.63 -1.42 14.89
CA PHE A 128 4.14 -0.05 14.67
C PHE A 128 2.92 0.01 13.74
N PHE A 129 2.87 -0.85 12.73
CA PHE A 129 1.69 -0.95 11.85
C PHE A 129 0.44 -1.35 12.66
N GLU A 130 0.55 -2.35 13.54
CA GLU A 130 -0.56 -2.72 14.44
C GLU A 130 -0.93 -1.61 15.42
N LYS A 131 0.04 -0.83 15.88
CA LYS A 131 -0.25 0.36 16.69
C LYS A 131 -1.09 1.38 15.93
N CYS A 132 -0.82 1.56 14.65
CA CYS A 132 -1.56 2.48 13.78
C CYS A 132 -2.95 1.93 13.43
N PHE A 133 -3.04 0.67 12.99
CA PHE A 133 -4.25 0.14 12.34
C PHE A 133 -5.04 -0.87 13.18
N GLY A 134 -4.59 -1.14 14.42
CA GLY A 134 -5.13 -2.19 15.27
C GLY A 134 -4.52 -3.55 14.93
N LYS A 135 -4.79 -4.56 15.76
CA LYS A 135 -4.31 -5.92 15.53
C LYS A 135 -5.06 -6.58 14.38
N LYS A 136 -4.40 -7.53 13.73
CA LYS A 136 -5.07 -8.45 12.81
C LYS A 136 -6.03 -9.36 13.59
N THR A 137 -7.29 -9.44 13.16
CA THR A 137 -8.33 -10.22 13.85
C THR A 137 -9.35 -10.78 12.87
N PHE A 138 -10.06 -11.82 13.32
CA PHE A 138 -11.18 -12.39 12.59
C PHE A 138 -12.48 -11.64 12.88
N TYR A 139 -13.25 -11.42 11.82
CA TYR A 139 -14.61 -10.89 11.83
C TYR A 139 -15.54 -11.91 11.18
N GLN A 140 -16.72 -12.13 11.75
CA GLN A 140 -17.73 -12.90 11.03
C GLN A 140 -18.17 -12.11 9.79
N TYR A 141 -18.08 -12.74 8.62
CA TYR A 141 -18.42 -12.14 7.33
C TYR A 141 -19.67 -12.81 6.77
N SER A 142 -20.71 -12.01 6.52
CA SER A 142 -21.94 -12.49 5.90
C SER A 142 -21.79 -12.47 4.38
N MET A 143 -21.43 -13.62 3.80
CA MET A 143 -21.41 -13.80 2.34
C MET A 143 -22.79 -13.57 1.74
N PHE A 144 -22.80 -12.93 0.58
CA PHE A 144 -24.01 -12.62 -0.19
C PHE A 144 -25.02 -11.85 0.66
N TYR A 145 -24.55 -10.84 1.40
CA TYR A 145 -25.38 -10.03 2.28
C TYR A 145 -26.65 -9.54 1.56
N LEU A 146 -27.80 -9.71 2.22
CA LEU A 146 -29.16 -9.43 1.70
C LEU A 146 -29.64 -10.32 0.53
N ALA A 147 -28.89 -11.37 0.15
CA ALA A 147 -29.34 -12.33 -0.84
C ALA A 147 -30.13 -13.49 -0.22
N LYS A 148 -31.02 -14.11 -1.02
CA LYS A 148 -31.56 -15.44 -0.71
C LYS A 148 -30.50 -16.48 -1.07
N PHE A 149 -29.58 -16.71 -0.14
CA PHE A 149 -28.49 -17.66 -0.28
C PHE A 149 -28.74 -18.93 0.55
N TYR A 150 -28.51 -20.09 -0.05
CA TYR A 150 -28.72 -21.37 0.62
C TYR A 150 -27.57 -21.67 1.58
N HIS A 151 -27.82 -21.53 2.88
CA HIS A 151 -26.79 -21.66 3.91
C HIS A 151 -26.12 -23.05 3.98
N LYS A 152 -26.82 -24.13 3.60
CA LYS A 152 -26.17 -25.47 3.56
C LYS A 152 -25.09 -25.58 2.49
N SER A 153 -24.97 -24.59 1.60
CA SER A 153 -23.85 -24.50 0.66
C SER A 153 -22.50 -24.37 1.37
N TYR A 154 -22.43 -23.99 2.65
CA TYR A 154 -21.18 -23.94 3.43
C TYR A 154 -20.60 -25.31 3.76
N LYS A 155 -21.42 -26.35 3.78
CA LYS A 155 -21.00 -27.70 4.16
C LYS A 155 -19.84 -28.19 3.28
N ASP A 156 -18.85 -28.82 3.90
CA ASP A 156 -17.68 -29.40 3.25
C ASP A 156 -16.78 -28.33 2.57
N ARG A 157 -16.86 -27.06 2.99
CA ARG A 157 -16.02 -25.95 2.49
C ARG A 157 -14.94 -25.49 3.46
N ASN A 158 -14.50 -26.34 4.38
CA ASN A 158 -13.38 -26.07 5.28
C ASN A 158 -12.10 -25.72 4.49
N ARG A 159 -11.80 -24.42 4.34
CA ARG A 159 -10.65 -23.93 3.58
C ARG A 159 -10.32 -22.48 3.91
N THR A 160 -9.13 -22.05 3.49
CA THR A 160 -8.72 -20.64 3.53
C THR A 160 -8.55 -20.12 2.11
N VAL A 161 -9.15 -18.97 1.81
CA VAL A 161 -8.95 -18.21 0.57
C VAL A 161 -8.12 -16.97 0.91
N VAL A 162 -6.87 -16.95 0.46
CA VAL A 162 -5.97 -15.81 0.67
C VAL A 162 -6.21 -14.79 -0.44
N ILE A 163 -6.59 -13.57 -0.06
CA ILE A 163 -6.76 -12.44 -0.99
C ILE A 163 -5.40 -11.74 -1.15
N SER A 164 -4.75 -11.49 -0.02
CA SER A 164 -3.44 -10.85 0.07
C SER A 164 -2.75 -11.26 1.38
N PRO A 165 -1.46 -10.95 1.58
CA PRO A 165 -0.79 -11.17 2.87
C PRO A 165 -1.53 -10.56 4.08
N VAL A 166 -2.30 -9.49 3.86
CA VAL A 166 -3.02 -8.78 4.93
C VAL A 166 -4.49 -9.21 5.06
N ARG A 167 -5.04 -9.96 4.10
CA ARG A 167 -6.45 -10.39 4.10
C ARG A 167 -6.66 -11.82 3.63
N ARG A 168 -7.49 -12.55 4.38
CA ARG A 168 -7.96 -13.88 3.96
C ARG A 168 -9.37 -14.14 4.48
N PHE A 169 -10.06 -15.03 3.79
CA PHE A 169 -11.30 -15.62 4.26
C PHE A 169 -11.02 -17.03 4.75
N VAL A 170 -11.55 -17.36 5.91
CA VAL A 170 -11.50 -18.70 6.50
C VAL A 170 -12.93 -19.20 6.57
N PHE A 171 -13.18 -20.27 5.84
CA PHE A 171 -14.47 -20.94 5.82
C PHE A 171 -14.41 -22.14 6.76
N ASP A 172 -15.44 -22.25 7.59
CA ASP A 172 -15.81 -23.50 8.22
C ASP A 172 -17.20 -23.97 7.73
N ASP A 173 -17.69 -25.09 8.28
CA ASP A 173 -18.95 -25.71 7.85
C ASP A 173 -20.21 -24.84 8.09
N GLU A 174 -20.12 -23.74 8.87
CA GLU A 174 -21.25 -22.89 9.23
C GLU A 174 -21.02 -21.39 8.98
N VAL A 175 -19.78 -20.90 9.07
CA VAL A 175 -19.47 -19.48 8.99
C VAL A 175 -18.32 -19.19 8.04
N CYS A 176 -18.32 -17.94 7.58
CA CYS A 176 -17.15 -17.34 6.96
C CYS A 176 -16.56 -16.32 7.95
N LEU A 177 -15.27 -16.44 8.22
CA LEU A 177 -14.49 -15.46 8.95
C LEU A 177 -13.60 -14.70 7.97
N TYR A 178 -13.52 -13.38 8.16
CA TYR A 178 -12.64 -12.50 7.43
C TYR A 178 -11.53 -12.00 8.36
N ASP A 179 -10.29 -12.32 8.01
CA ASP A 179 -9.10 -11.97 8.77
C ASP A 179 -8.43 -10.73 8.17
N ALA A 180 -8.46 -9.62 8.89
CA ALA A 180 -7.90 -8.35 8.44
C ALA A 180 -7.47 -7.47 9.63
N TYR A 181 -6.69 -6.41 9.35
CA TYR A 181 -6.40 -5.36 10.33
C TYR A 181 -7.63 -4.45 10.49
N GLN A 182 -7.95 -4.08 11.73
CA GLN A 182 -9.23 -3.44 12.06
C GLN A 182 -9.52 -2.16 11.26
N ASN A 183 -8.50 -1.32 11.10
CA ASN A 183 -8.63 0.02 10.52
C ASN A 183 -7.87 0.17 9.20
N ILE A 184 -7.53 -0.93 8.50
CA ILE A 184 -6.72 -0.89 7.28
C ILE A 184 -7.35 -0.07 6.14
N ASN A 185 -8.66 0.15 6.15
CA ASN A 185 -9.34 0.98 5.14
C ASN A 185 -9.49 2.44 5.54
N LEU A 186 -8.99 2.83 6.73
CA LEU A 186 -9.18 4.18 7.28
C LEU A 186 -7.89 5.00 7.18
N LYS A 187 -8.06 6.32 7.09
CA LYS A 187 -6.95 7.25 7.30
C LYS A 187 -6.49 7.20 8.75
N ASN A 188 -5.20 7.34 8.97
CA ASN A 188 -4.52 7.20 10.24
C ASN A 188 -4.02 8.57 10.77
N PRO A 189 -4.50 9.03 11.94
CA PRO A 189 -4.06 10.29 12.54
C PRO A 189 -2.61 10.32 13.03
N GLU A 190 -2.03 9.18 13.41
CA GLU A 190 -0.64 9.10 13.84
C GLU A 190 0.29 9.34 12.64
N LEU A 191 0.05 8.63 11.52
CA LEU A 191 0.78 8.84 10.27
C LEU A 191 0.62 10.26 9.74
N GLY A 192 -0.59 10.83 9.81
CA GLY A 192 -0.79 12.22 9.40
C GLY A 192 -0.14 13.25 10.33
N THR A 193 0.00 12.93 11.63
CA THR A 193 0.79 13.75 12.55
C THR A 193 2.28 13.69 12.21
N LEU A 194 2.81 12.50 11.93
CA LEU A 194 4.21 12.33 11.49
C LEU A 194 4.47 13.11 10.19
N ALA A 195 3.63 12.93 9.18
CA ALA A 195 3.79 13.61 7.90
C ALA A 195 3.73 15.15 8.02
N GLN A 196 2.79 15.68 8.83
CA GLN A 196 2.68 17.12 9.07
C GLN A 196 3.89 17.68 9.84
N GLU A 197 4.40 16.97 10.84
CA GLU A 197 5.60 17.42 11.57
C GLU A 197 6.84 17.41 10.68
N THR A 198 6.99 16.40 9.83
CA THR A 198 8.05 16.36 8.83
C THR A 198 7.98 17.58 7.91
N ASP A 199 6.81 17.88 7.35
CA ASP A 199 6.60 19.08 6.54
C ASP A 199 6.94 20.36 7.33
N ARG A 200 6.39 20.49 8.55
CA ARG A 200 6.60 21.67 9.40
C ARG A 200 8.07 21.93 9.68
N ILE A 201 8.86 20.88 9.97
CA ILE A 201 10.29 21.00 10.25
C ILE A 201 11.05 21.40 8.98
N LEU A 202 10.72 20.79 7.84
CA LEU A 202 11.37 21.11 6.56
C LEU A 202 11.06 22.55 6.11
N ARG A 203 9.80 23.01 6.24
CA ARG A 203 9.42 24.40 5.96
C ARG A 203 10.18 25.42 6.81
N LYS A 204 10.49 25.10 8.06
CA LYS A 204 11.27 25.99 8.92
C LYS A 204 12.71 26.18 8.45
N LYS A 205 13.26 25.20 7.74
CA LYS A 205 14.59 25.29 7.13
C LYS A 205 14.57 26.11 5.83
N GLU A 206 13.42 26.19 5.17
CA GLU A 206 13.23 26.89 3.90
C GLU A 206 12.82 28.36 4.10
N LYS A 207 13.46 29.29 3.38
CA LYS A 207 13.10 30.71 3.50
C LYS A 207 11.81 31.01 2.75
N GLY A 208 10.92 31.80 3.36
CA GLY A 208 9.72 32.32 2.70
C GLY A 208 8.54 31.35 2.63
N MET A 209 8.59 30.20 3.31
CA MET A 209 7.45 29.31 3.44
C MET A 209 6.58 29.64 4.65
N MET A 210 5.26 29.59 4.48
CA MET A 210 4.33 29.77 5.60
C MET A 210 4.48 28.63 6.61
N PRO A 211 4.62 28.96 7.91
CA PRO A 211 4.79 27.96 8.96
C PRO A 211 3.51 27.13 9.14
N LEU A 212 3.69 25.87 9.52
CA LEU A 212 2.58 25.03 9.97
C LEU A 212 2.50 25.02 11.50
N ASN A 213 1.28 24.90 12.02
CA ASN A 213 1.07 24.67 13.45
C ASN A 213 1.60 23.29 13.84
N LYS A 214 2.19 23.23 15.04
CA LYS A 214 2.63 21.97 15.66
C LYS A 214 1.39 21.14 16.01
N ARG A 215 1.33 19.92 15.50
CA ARG A 215 0.29 18.91 15.77
C ARG A 215 0.75 17.89 16.81
N MET A 216 2.01 17.47 16.77
CA MET A 216 2.55 16.46 17.67
C MET A 216 2.77 17.01 19.08
N LYS A 217 2.11 16.41 20.08
CA LYS A 217 2.22 16.83 21.48
C LYS A 217 3.37 16.13 22.23
N ASN A 218 3.63 14.87 21.90
CA ASN A 218 4.68 14.08 22.54
C ASN A 218 6.07 14.64 22.19
N LYS A 219 6.80 15.11 23.20
CA LYS A 219 8.15 15.71 23.02
C LYS A 219 9.18 14.69 22.53
N GLN A 220 9.10 13.44 22.99
CA GLN A 220 10.01 12.38 22.57
C GLN A 220 9.79 12.06 21.09
N TYR A 221 8.53 11.91 20.66
CA TYR A 221 8.22 11.63 19.25
C TYR A 221 8.65 12.80 18.36
N LEU A 222 8.48 14.04 18.80
CA LEU A 222 8.96 15.18 18.03
C LEU A 222 10.48 15.14 17.84
N LYS A 223 11.22 14.81 18.91
CA LYS A 223 12.67 14.65 18.84
C LYS A 223 13.07 13.53 17.88
N MET A 224 12.36 12.41 17.89
CA MET A 224 12.60 11.30 16.94
C MET A 224 12.38 11.73 15.49
N VAL A 225 11.34 12.52 15.19
CA VAL A 225 11.13 13.08 13.85
C VAL A 225 12.30 13.98 13.45
N GLU A 226 12.74 14.88 14.33
CA GLU A 226 13.88 15.78 14.09
C GLU A 226 15.17 14.97 13.83
N GLU A 227 15.45 13.97 14.66
CA GLU A 227 16.62 13.08 14.54
C GLU A 227 16.59 12.26 13.25
N ALA A 228 15.44 11.72 12.85
CA ALA A 228 15.27 10.99 11.60
C ALA A 228 15.58 11.86 10.38
N ILE A 229 15.07 13.10 10.37
CA ILE A 229 15.34 14.08 9.31
C ILE A 229 16.84 14.41 9.23
N GLU A 230 17.47 14.71 10.38
CA GLU A 230 18.90 15.03 10.41
C GLU A 230 19.78 13.86 9.98
N LYS A 231 19.48 12.64 10.45
CA LYS A 231 20.19 11.40 10.09
C LYS A 231 20.10 11.18 8.60
N ARG A 232 18.90 11.33 8.00
CA ARG A 232 18.73 11.14 6.56
C ARG A 232 19.42 12.23 5.74
N GLU A 233 19.33 13.50 6.13
CA GLU A 233 20.07 14.58 5.48
C GLU A 233 21.59 14.37 5.50
N LYS A 234 22.15 13.85 6.60
CA LYS A 234 23.57 13.50 6.68
C LYS A 234 23.93 12.36 5.72
N LEU A 235 23.08 11.35 5.60
CA LEU A 235 23.28 10.23 4.66
C LEU A 235 23.21 10.70 3.21
N ASP A 236 22.22 11.52 2.85
CA ASP A 236 22.07 12.07 1.50
C ASP A 236 23.30 12.91 1.11
N LYS A 237 23.82 13.72 2.04
CA LYS A 237 25.05 14.51 1.82
C LYS A 237 26.27 13.61 1.61
N LYS A 238 26.45 12.56 2.42
CA LYS A 238 27.57 11.61 2.26
C LYS A 238 27.52 10.91 0.90
N ARG A 239 26.35 10.42 0.48
CA ARG A 239 26.16 9.80 -0.83
C ARG A 239 26.54 10.74 -1.99
N LYS A 240 26.16 12.03 -1.90
CA LYS A 240 26.54 13.04 -2.91
C LYS A 240 28.05 13.30 -2.97
N VAL A 241 28.76 13.21 -1.84
CA VAL A 241 30.23 13.35 -1.78
C VAL A 241 30.94 12.11 -2.33
N GLU A 242 30.39 10.91 -2.09
CA GLU A 242 30.94 9.67 -2.65
C GLU A 242 30.77 9.60 -4.17
N ILE A 243 29.63 10.08 -4.70
CA ILE A 243 29.40 10.27 -6.14
C ILE A 243 30.03 11.59 -6.58
N ASP A 244 31.36 11.68 -6.47
CA ASP A 244 32.11 12.85 -6.94
C ASP A 244 32.26 12.81 -8.47
N PHE A 245 31.50 13.68 -9.16
CA PHE A 245 31.56 13.88 -10.60
C PHE A 245 32.92 14.41 -11.11
N SER A 246 33.80 14.89 -10.23
CA SER A 246 35.18 15.23 -10.60
C SER A 246 35.96 14.00 -11.12
N LYS A 247 35.62 12.80 -10.65
CA LYS A 247 36.19 11.52 -11.09
C LYS A 247 35.58 10.99 -12.39
N LEU A 248 34.37 11.43 -12.75
CA LEU A 248 33.73 11.06 -14.04
C LEU A 248 34.46 11.67 -15.25
N LYS A 249 35.17 12.79 -15.06
CA LYS A 249 36.00 13.39 -16.11
C LYS A 249 37.21 12.50 -16.44
N GLY A 250 37.88 11.95 -15.41
CA GLY A 250 38.97 10.98 -15.57
C GLY A 250 38.52 9.70 -16.29
N ILE A 251 37.35 9.15 -15.95
CA ILE A 251 36.79 7.98 -16.65
C ILE A 251 36.52 8.27 -18.14
N ARG A 252 36.05 9.48 -18.48
CA ARG A 252 35.83 9.88 -19.90
C ARG A 252 37.13 10.09 -20.66
N GLU A 253 38.15 10.66 -20.01
CA GLU A 253 39.48 10.84 -20.58
C GLU A 253 40.20 9.49 -20.77
N ASP A 254 40.15 8.59 -19.79
CA ASP A 254 40.72 7.23 -19.87
C ASP A 254 40.01 6.37 -20.93
N ALA A 255 38.68 6.49 -21.06
CA ALA A 255 37.92 5.81 -22.11
C ALA A 255 38.23 6.36 -23.52
N ALA A 256 38.51 7.65 -23.65
CA ALA A 256 38.93 8.25 -24.92
C ALA A 256 40.33 7.78 -25.33
N VAL A 257 41.28 7.72 -24.39
CA VAL A 257 42.63 7.17 -24.61
C VAL A 257 42.58 5.69 -24.96
N THR A 258 41.69 4.92 -24.34
CA THR A 258 41.51 3.49 -24.64
C THR A 258 40.89 3.28 -26.03
N ARG A 259 39.93 4.13 -26.44
CA ARG A 259 39.37 4.13 -27.79
C ARG A 259 40.41 4.47 -28.85
N GLU A 260 41.26 5.48 -28.61
CA GLU A 260 42.33 5.83 -29.56
C GLU A 260 43.36 4.71 -29.70
N LYS A 261 43.71 4.00 -28.63
CA LYS A 261 44.62 2.85 -28.71
C LYS A 261 44.04 1.67 -29.51
N LEU A 262 42.74 1.38 -29.37
CA LEU A 262 42.07 0.31 -30.14
C LEU A 262 41.93 0.63 -31.64
N ILE A 263 41.93 1.91 -32.03
CA ILE A 263 41.85 2.31 -33.45
C ILE A 263 43.20 2.17 -34.17
N VAL A 264 44.32 2.21 -33.44
CA VAL A 264 45.66 2.09 -34.03
C VAL A 264 46.03 0.63 -34.34
N ASP A 265 45.43 -0.34 -33.64
CA ASP A 265 45.75 -1.77 -33.80
C ASP A 265 44.97 -2.48 -34.94
N GLU A 266 44.03 -1.81 -35.61
CA GLU A 266 43.27 -2.37 -36.75
C GLU A 266 43.80 -1.94 -38.14
N ALA A 267 44.92 -1.19 -38.20
CA ALA A 267 45.47 -0.68 -39.47
C ALA A 267 46.67 -1.50 -40.04
N GLU A 268 47.11 -2.56 -39.35
CA GLU A 268 48.16 -3.46 -39.86
C GLU A 268 47.77 -4.93 -39.67
N ASN A 269 46.99 -5.47 -40.62
CA ASN A 269 47.12 -6.82 -41.20
C ASN A 269 46.10 -7.06 -42.32
#